data_AF-Q03D64-F1
#
_entry.id   AF-Q03D64-F1
#
_cell.length_a   1.000
_cell.length_b   1.000
_cell.length_c   1.000
_cell.angle_alpha   90.00
_cell.angle_beta   90.00
_cell.angle_gamma   90.00
#
_symmetry.space_group_name_H-M   'P 1'
#
loop_
_entity.id
_entity.type
_entity.pdbx_description
1 polymer ?
#
loop_
_entity_poly.entity_id
_entity_poly.type
_entity_poly.pdbx_seq_one_letter_code
_entity_poly.pdbx_strand_id
1 'polypeptide(L)'
;MFQIIKDIIYIILILNIIGAVYTVFRQRRDIAATWAWLLVLFFLPGVGFVIYAFVGRKLPENKLFPLKSKTRLQLDQVMEHQRRELKKNEFTAADQVVKDSERMVQFFTKTDYSFLNRRNEVQIITDGNELFDDIFAEIKKAKKHIHVEFYTIYDDQIGNQLRELLEEKAREGVEVKVLWDSWGSLGTKRSFFKKLNELGGEAYPFLGTRSALTDFRLNFRDHRKIVVIDGKIGYVGGFNVGDQYLGRKKKFGYWRDTHLKIIGSGVYGLQSRFILDWNATDRKKQIVEEFKAGSVYFPVAEVKGNTSLQIVSNGPDSDIEKIKMGYLKMIHKARESVWIQSPYLIPDDSVLDALRLAATSGVDVRVMIPCMPDHAFVYRATQYYAWQCAKWGIKVYYYNNGFIHAKTMVVDGKISTVGSANMDFRSFKLNFEVNAFMYDENIAKQLQEIYEEDIKHSSLQTVAMFNKQSTWLKFKQTFSRLLSPIL
;
A
#
# COMPACT_ATOMS: atom_id res chain seq x y z
N MET A 1 -27.40 -42.11 -29.57
CA MET A 1 -26.43 -41.76 -28.51
C MET A 1 -25.49 -40.63 -28.94
N PHE A 2 -24.76 -40.77 -30.06
CA PHE A 2 -23.85 -39.73 -30.55
C PHE A 2 -24.54 -38.38 -30.83
N GLN A 3 -25.72 -38.37 -31.45
CA GLN A 3 -26.49 -37.15 -31.70
C GLN A 3 -26.90 -36.43 -30.41
N ILE A 4 -27.39 -37.19 -29.41
CA ILE A 4 -27.77 -36.64 -28.10
C ILE A 4 -26.56 -36.01 -27.41
N ILE A 5 -25.39 -36.66 -27.46
CA ILE A 5 -24.14 -36.10 -26.88
C ILE A 5 -23.75 -34.80 -27.60
N LYS A 6 -23.84 -34.77 -28.94
CA LYS A 6 -23.56 -33.58 -29.75
C LYS A 6 -24.50 -32.42 -29.43
N ASP A 7 -25.79 -32.68 -29.30
CA ASP A 7 -26.80 -31.68 -28.95
C ASP A 7 -26.56 -31.13 -27.53
N ILE A 8 -26.21 -31.99 -26.56
CA ILE A 8 -25.83 -31.58 -25.21
C ILE A 8 -24.60 -30.67 -25.24
N ILE A 9 -23.56 -31.01 -26.02
CA ILE A 9 -22.36 -30.18 -26.16
C ILE A 9 -22.70 -28.81 -26.74
N TYR A 10 -23.54 -28.74 -27.79
CA TYR A 10 -23.96 -27.45 -28.36
C TYR A 10 -24.75 -26.61 -27.37
N ILE A 11 -25.66 -27.21 -26.62
CA ILE A 11 -26.42 -26.50 -25.57
C ILE A 11 -25.46 -25.94 -24.53
N ILE A 12 -24.49 -26.73 -24.06
CA ILE A 12 -23.47 -26.28 -23.10
C ILE A 12 -22.67 -25.10 -23.66
N LEU A 13 -22.26 -25.16 -24.94
CA LEU A 13 -21.49 -24.08 -25.58
C LEU A 13 -22.34 -22.80 -25.73
N ILE A 14 -23.60 -22.91 -26.14
CA ILE A 14 -24.51 -21.77 -26.26
C ILE A 14 -24.73 -21.12 -24.88
N LEU A 15 -25.02 -21.93 -23.86
CA LEU A 15 -25.17 -21.44 -22.48
C LEU A 15 -23.88 -20.81 -21.96
N ASN A 16 -22.72 -21.37 -22.29
CA ASN A 16 -21.41 -20.81 -21.93
C ASN A 16 -21.20 -19.43 -22.58
N ILE A 17 -21.50 -19.27 -23.87
CA ILE A 17 -21.38 -17.99 -24.59
C ILE A 17 -22.32 -16.94 -23.99
N ILE A 18 -23.60 -17.28 -23.80
CA ILE A 18 -24.58 -16.36 -23.19
C ILE A 18 -24.12 -15.96 -21.78
N GLY A 19 -23.67 -16.94 -20.99
CA GLY A 19 -23.13 -16.71 -19.66
C GLY A 19 -21.88 -15.83 -19.68
N ALA A 20 -20.99 -16.00 -20.66
CA ALA A 20 -19.74 -15.25 -20.79
C ALA A 20 -20.03 -13.78 -21.10
N VAL A 21 -20.90 -13.53 -22.09
CA VAL A 21 -21.35 -12.18 -22.45
C VAL A 21 -22.05 -11.53 -21.24
N TYR A 22 -23.01 -12.21 -20.63
CA TYR A 22 -23.69 -11.67 -19.45
C TYR A 22 -22.70 -11.34 -18.32
N THR A 23 -21.77 -12.26 -18.03
CA THR A 23 -20.82 -12.11 -16.92
C THR A 23 -19.86 -10.95 -17.12
N VAL A 24 -19.31 -10.79 -18.33
CA VAL A 24 -18.35 -9.73 -18.63
C VAL A 24 -19.03 -8.37 -18.74
N PHE A 25 -20.18 -8.28 -19.41
CA PHE A 25 -20.85 -7.00 -19.66
C PHE A 25 -21.73 -6.52 -18.49
N ARG A 26 -22.05 -7.38 -17.52
CA ARG A 26 -22.78 -6.98 -16.31
C ARG A 26 -21.99 -5.99 -15.44
N GLN A 27 -20.66 -5.98 -15.52
CA GLN A 27 -19.80 -5.10 -14.74
C GLN A 27 -18.90 -4.27 -15.66
N ARG A 28 -18.86 -2.94 -15.46
CA ARG A 28 -17.89 -2.10 -16.16
C ARG A 28 -16.45 -2.51 -15.80
N ARG A 29 -15.63 -2.76 -16.82
CA ARG A 29 -14.21 -3.11 -16.72
C ARG A 29 -13.45 -2.32 -17.77
N ASP A 30 -12.12 -2.28 -17.63
CA ASP A 30 -11.31 -1.81 -18.74
C ASP A 30 -11.49 -2.75 -19.95
N ILE A 31 -11.25 -2.21 -21.14
CA ILE A 31 -11.48 -2.93 -22.39
C ILE A 31 -10.55 -4.14 -22.49
N ALA A 32 -9.30 -4.04 -22.03
CA ALA A 32 -8.35 -5.15 -22.11
C ALA A 32 -8.77 -6.32 -21.21
N ALA A 33 -9.19 -6.07 -19.97
CA ALA A 33 -9.72 -7.12 -19.08
C ALA A 33 -11.03 -7.71 -19.60
N THR A 34 -11.88 -6.89 -20.24
CA THR A 34 -13.11 -7.37 -20.89
C THR A 34 -12.77 -8.42 -21.95
N TRP A 35 -11.84 -8.09 -22.87
CA TRP A 35 -11.37 -9.04 -23.88
C TRP A 35 -10.68 -10.26 -23.27
N ALA A 36 -9.81 -10.09 -22.27
CA ALA A 36 -9.14 -11.19 -21.62
C ALA A 36 -10.14 -12.20 -21.00
N TRP A 37 -11.17 -11.71 -20.30
CA TRP A 37 -12.19 -12.57 -19.73
C TRP A 37 -13.11 -13.20 -20.78
N LEU A 38 -13.44 -12.49 -21.87
CA LEU A 38 -14.17 -13.09 -22.98
C LEU A 38 -13.39 -14.24 -23.60
N LEU A 39 -12.08 -14.07 -23.83
CA LEU A 39 -11.23 -15.13 -24.38
C LEU A 39 -11.13 -16.33 -23.42
N VAL A 40 -10.91 -16.10 -22.12
CA VAL A 40 -10.85 -17.18 -21.12
C VAL A 40 -12.17 -17.95 -21.05
N LEU A 41 -13.30 -17.24 -21.00
CA LEU A 41 -14.63 -17.87 -20.90
C LEU A 41 -15.03 -18.58 -22.21
N PHE A 42 -14.56 -18.07 -23.35
CA PHE A 42 -14.81 -18.66 -24.67
C PHE A 42 -13.98 -19.94 -24.88
N PHE A 43 -12.67 -19.89 -24.65
CA PHE A 43 -11.76 -21.02 -24.91
C PHE A 43 -11.77 -22.10 -23.84
N LEU A 44 -12.27 -21.79 -22.63
CA LEU A 44 -12.37 -22.75 -21.53
C LEU A 44 -13.82 -22.84 -21.02
N PRO A 45 -14.75 -23.48 -21.75
CA PRO A 45 -16.13 -23.61 -21.31
C PRO A 45 -16.26 -24.26 -19.92
N GLY A 46 -17.03 -23.66 -19.03
CA GLY A 46 -17.20 -24.10 -17.64
C GLY A 46 -15.99 -23.80 -16.74
N VAL A 47 -14.79 -24.24 -17.11
CA VAL A 47 -13.54 -24.01 -16.35
C VAL A 47 -13.24 -22.52 -16.25
N GLY A 48 -13.45 -21.75 -17.31
CA GLY A 48 -13.29 -20.30 -17.33
C GLY A 48 -14.17 -19.60 -16.30
N PHE A 49 -15.38 -20.09 -16.02
CA PHE A 49 -16.24 -19.54 -14.97
C PHE A 49 -15.70 -19.82 -13.57
N VAL A 50 -15.09 -20.99 -13.35
CA VAL A 50 -14.38 -21.30 -12.10
C VAL A 50 -13.22 -20.31 -11.92
N ILE A 51 -12.38 -20.13 -12.94
CA ILE A 51 -11.26 -19.17 -12.90
C ILE A 51 -11.78 -17.74 -12.66
N TYR A 52 -12.86 -17.33 -13.35
CA TYR A 52 -13.49 -16.03 -13.16
C TYR A 52 -14.05 -15.84 -11.75
N ALA A 53 -14.61 -16.88 -11.14
CA ALA A 53 -15.15 -16.79 -9.79
C ALA A 53 -14.06 -16.45 -8.76
N PHE A 54 -12.84 -16.98 -8.92
CA PHE A 54 -11.73 -16.76 -7.99
C PHE A 54 -10.91 -15.50 -8.29
N VAL A 55 -10.70 -15.18 -9.57
CA VAL A 55 -9.77 -14.12 -10.02
C VAL A 55 -10.52 -12.98 -10.72
N GLY A 56 -11.59 -13.29 -11.45
CA GLY A 56 -12.30 -12.29 -12.25
C GLY A 56 -13.21 -11.38 -11.46
N ARG A 57 -13.73 -11.79 -10.31
CA ARG A 57 -14.82 -11.08 -9.62
C ARG A 57 -14.37 -9.78 -8.94
N LYS A 58 -15.08 -8.67 -9.21
CA LYS A 58 -14.90 -7.41 -8.45
C LYS A 58 -15.47 -7.50 -7.03
N LEU A 59 -14.93 -6.71 -6.10
CA LEU A 59 -15.51 -6.56 -4.76
C LEU A 59 -16.93 -5.98 -4.87
N PRO A 60 -17.93 -6.55 -4.15
CA PRO A 60 -19.28 -5.99 -4.15
C PRO A 60 -19.31 -4.63 -3.45
N GLU A 61 -19.60 -3.55 -4.19
CA GLU A 61 -19.71 -2.18 -3.68
C GLU A 61 -20.67 -2.08 -2.48
N ASN A 62 -21.84 -2.73 -2.59
CA ASN A 62 -22.94 -2.64 -1.63
C ASN A 62 -22.64 -3.24 -0.23
N LYS A 63 -21.55 -4.02 -0.08
CA LYS A 63 -21.20 -4.62 1.22
C LYS A 63 -20.19 -3.80 2.02
N LEU A 64 -19.35 -2.99 1.38
CA LEU A 64 -18.32 -2.19 2.05
C LEU A 64 -18.78 -0.76 2.35
N PHE A 65 -19.64 -0.19 1.49
CA PHE A 65 -20.06 1.22 1.57
C PHE A 65 -20.93 1.62 2.78
N PRO A 66 -21.96 0.84 3.20
CA PRO A 66 -22.92 1.33 4.20
C PRO A 66 -22.32 1.56 5.59
N LEU A 67 -21.32 0.76 5.95
CA LEU A 67 -20.62 0.86 7.25
C LEU A 67 -19.55 1.95 7.22
N LYS A 68 -18.93 2.18 6.05
CA LYS A 68 -17.96 3.24 5.86
C LYS A 68 -18.61 4.62 6.00
N SER A 69 -19.82 4.85 5.51
CA SER A 69 -20.41 6.20 5.50
C SER A 69 -20.65 6.79 6.90
N LYS A 70 -21.25 6.04 7.84
CA LYS A 70 -21.54 6.56 9.19
C LYS A 70 -20.26 6.80 9.99
N THR A 71 -19.38 5.80 10.07
CA THR A 71 -18.10 5.91 10.77
C THR A 71 -17.24 7.02 10.15
N ARG A 72 -17.20 7.13 8.82
CA ARG A 72 -16.46 8.20 8.13
C ARG A 72 -17.00 9.58 8.45
N LEU A 73 -18.32 9.78 8.41
CA LEU A 73 -18.93 11.08 8.76
C LEU A 73 -18.57 11.54 10.17
N GLN A 74 -18.53 10.62 11.13
CA GLN A 74 -18.13 10.93 12.51
C GLN A 74 -16.63 11.24 12.61
N LEU A 75 -15.78 10.49 11.91
CA LEU A 75 -14.33 10.76 11.84
C LEU A 75 -14.04 12.12 11.18
N ASP A 76 -14.79 12.48 10.14
CA ASP A 76 -14.68 13.78 9.46
C ASP A 76 -14.94 14.94 10.44
N GLN A 77 -15.92 14.80 11.35
CA GLN A 77 -16.21 15.82 12.36
C GLN A 77 -15.05 16.02 13.35
N VAL A 78 -14.38 14.93 13.75
CA VAL A 78 -13.19 15.00 14.62
C VAL A 78 -12.07 15.77 13.95
N MET A 79 -11.80 15.46 12.67
CA MET A 79 -10.72 16.07 11.91
C MET A 79 -10.99 17.55 11.61
N GLU A 80 -12.24 17.91 11.28
CA GLU A 80 -12.63 19.31 11.09
C GLU A 80 -12.59 20.15 12.39
N HIS A 81 -12.96 19.56 13.53
CA HIS A 81 -12.83 20.25 14.81
C HIS A 81 -11.37 20.59 15.14
N GLN A 82 -10.47 19.61 14.97
CA GLN A 82 -9.03 19.79 15.17
C GLN A 82 -8.43 20.84 14.22
N ARG A 83 -8.88 20.88 12.96
CA ARG A 83 -8.47 21.91 12.00
C ARG A 83 -8.77 23.32 12.52
N ARG A 84 -9.91 23.54 13.16
CA ARG A 84 -10.31 24.86 13.69
C ARG A 84 -9.41 25.29 14.85
N GLU A 85 -9.03 24.36 15.72
CA GLU A 85 -8.10 24.64 16.82
C GLU A 85 -6.68 24.95 16.30
N LEU A 86 -6.22 24.23 15.28
CA LEU A 86 -4.90 24.45 14.67
C LEU A 86 -4.81 25.70 13.78
N LYS A 87 -5.91 26.38 13.46
CA LYS A 87 -5.89 27.67 12.73
C LYS A 87 -5.30 28.83 13.55
N LYS A 88 -5.21 28.69 14.87
CA LYS A 88 -4.72 29.76 15.79
C LYS A 88 -3.19 29.87 15.85
N ASN A 89 -2.46 29.20 14.95
CA ASN A 89 -1.04 28.92 15.09
C ASN A 89 -0.20 29.53 13.97
N GLU A 90 1.00 30.03 14.34
CA GLU A 90 2.04 30.64 13.50
C GLU A 90 2.36 29.86 12.21
N PHE A 91 2.70 30.62 11.17
CA PHE A 91 3.08 30.12 9.84
C PHE A 91 4.48 29.47 9.89
N THR A 92 4.57 28.23 9.42
CA THR A 92 5.80 27.42 9.37
C THR A 92 6.32 27.30 7.93
N ALA A 93 7.57 26.87 7.74
CA ALA A 93 8.12 26.60 6.40
C ALA A 93 7.28 25.53 5.63
N ALA A 94 6.78 24.51 6.35
CA ALA A 94 5.89 23.51 5.79
C ALA A 94 4.57 24.13 5.25
N ASP A 95 4.08 25.21 5.85
CA ASP A 95 2.87 25.89 5.38
C ASP A 95 3.09 26.57 4.01
N GLN A 96 4.32 27.01 3.72
CA GLN A 96 4.65 27.53 2.40
C GLN A 96 4.62 26.42 1.33
N VAL A 97 5.16 25.24 1.65
CA VAL A 97 5.09 24.07 0.75
C VAL A 97 3.63 23.64 0.52
N VAL A 98 2.81 23.66 1.58
CA VAL A 98 1.37 23.41 1.51
C VAL A 98 0.68 24.43 0.59
N LYS A 99 1.00 25.72 0.71
CA LYS A 99 0.44 26.78 -0.15
C LYS A 99 0.77 26.55 -1.61
N ASP A 100 2.02 26.21 -1.91
CA ASP A 100 2.45 25.89 -3.28
C ASP A 100 1.78 24.61 -3.82
N SER A 101 1.31 23.74 -2.91
CA SER A 101 0.69 22.44 -3.19
C SER A 101 -0.82 22.41 -2.91
N GLU A 102 -1.47 23.57 -2.79
CA GLU A 102 -2.86 23.67 -2.32
C GLU A 102 -3.83 22.80 -3.13
N ARG A 103 -3.67 22.76 -4.46
CA ARG A 103 -4.51 21.94 -5.37
C ARG A 103 -4.33 20.43 -5.17
N MET A 104 -3.21 19.99 -4.58
CA MET A 104 -2.99 18.59 -4.19
C MET A 104 -3.65 18.32 -2.84
N VAL A 105 -3.46 19.23 -1.88
CA VAL A 105 -4.08 19.14 -0.55
C VAL A 105 -5.61 19.08 -0.65
N GLN A 106 -6.21 19.99 -1.44
CA GLN A 106 -7.64 20.02 -1.70
C GLN A 106 -8.14 18.77 -2.44
N PHE A 107 -7.32 18.21 -3.34
CA PHE A 107 -7.68 16.97 -4.03
C PHE A 107 -7.85 15.82 -3.02
N PHE A 108 -6.84 15.57 -2.19
CA PHE A 108 -6.92 14.50 -1.18
C PHE A 108 -8.01 14.75 -0.14
N THR A 109 -8.24 16.01 0.25
CA THR A 109 -9.34 16.37 1.15
C THR A 109 -10.70 16.00 0.54
N LYS A 110 -10.89 16.24 -0.76
CA LYS A 110 -12.18 15.96 -1.45
C LYS A 110 -12.37 14.49 -1.81
N THR A 111 -11.31 13.80 -2.24
CA THR A 111 -11.44 12.44 -2.77
C THR A 111 -11.26 11.36 -1.71
N ASP A 112 -10.38 11.59 -0.74
CA ASP A 112 -10.10 10.61 0.31
C ASP A 112 -10.58 11.03 1.69
N TYR A 113 -11.00 12.30 1.87
CA TYR A 113 -11.28 12.86 3.19
C TYR A 113 -10.02 12.83 4.07
N SER A 114 -8.86 12.88 3.40
CA SER A 114 -7.57 13.00 4.05
C SER A 114 -7.33 14.47 4.33
N PHE A 115 -7.54 14.90 5.57
CA PHE A 115 -7.33 16.28 5.96
C PHE A 115 -5.85 16.59 6.19
N LEU A 116 -5.47 17.85 5.98
CA LEU A 116 -4.12 18.33 6.25
C LEU A 116 -3.88 18.36 7.76
N ASN A 117 -2.99 17.49 8.22
CA ASN A 117 -2.52 17.43 9.59
C ASN A 117 -1.27 18.29 9.70
N ARG A 118 -1.33 19.38 10.46
CA ARG A 118 -0.21 20.29 10.68
C ARG A 118 0.52 19.93 11.97
N ARG A 119 1.79 20.35 12.04
CA ARG A 119 2.63 20.31 13.25
C ARG A 119 2.90 18.90 13.80
N ASN A 120 3.21 17.97 12.91
CA ASN A 120 3.60 16.61 13.31
C ASN A 120 5.11 16.53 13.47
N GLU A 121 5.52 15.68 14.40
CA GLU A 121 6.88 15.17 14.46
C GLU A 121 6.93 13.87 13.63
N VAL A 122 7.89 13.79 12.72
CA VAL A 122 8.05 12.65 11.81
C VAL A 122 9.51 12.22 11.87
N GLN A 123 9.72 10.95 12.20
CA GLN A 123 11.02 10.29 12.16
C GLN A 123 11.02 9.27 11.03
N ILE A 124 12.06 9.32 10.18
CA ILE A 124 12.30 8.33 9.13
C ILE A 124 13.17 7.21 9.70
N ILE A 125 12.75 5.96 9.52
CA ILE A 125 13.49 4.77 9.95
C ILE A 125 13.75 3.89 8.72
N THR A 126 15.02 3.56 8.50
CA THR A 126 15.49 2.87 7.28
C THR A 126 15.97 1.44 7.51
N ASP A 127 16.18 1.06 8.77
CA ASP A 127 16.61 -0.28 9.19
C ASP A 127 15.49 -1.04 9.92
N GLY A 128 15.36 -2.33 9.63
CA GLY A 128 14.32 -3.15 10.22
C GLY A 128 14.51 -3.40 11.72
N ASN A 129 15.75 -3.57 12.20
CA ASN A 129 16.00 -3.80 13.62
C ASN A 129 15.67 -2.53 14.41
N GLU A 130 16.14 -1.37 13.96
CA GLU A 130 15.80 -0.08 14.57
C GLU A 130 14.29 0.15 14.62
N LEU A 131 13.56 -0.17 13.53
CA LEU A 131 12.11 -0.03 13.49
C LEU A 131 11.42 -0.90 14.53
N PHE A 132 11.73 -2.19 14.57
CA PHE A 132 11.03 -3.11 15.46
C PHE A 132 11.44 -2.93 16.93
N ASP A 133 12.67 -2.54 17.21
CA ASP A 133 13.10 -2.13 18.55
C ASP A 133 12.29 -0.92 19.04
N ASP A 134 12.10 0.09 18.19
CA ASP A 134 11.29 1.27 18.52
C ASP A 134 9.80 0.93 18.68
N ILE A 135 9.22 0.16 17.75
CA ILE A 135 7.82 -0.30 17.86
C ILE A 135 7.61 -1.07 19.16
N PHE A 136 8.50 -2.00 19.51
CA PHE A 136 8.37 -2.79 20.74
C PHE A 136 8.55 -1.92 21.99
N ALA A 137 9.46 -0.94 21.96
CA ALA A 137 9.61 0.00 23.06
C ALA A 137 8.35 0.85 23.27
N GLU A 138 7.70 1.32 22.20
CA GLU A 138 6.45 2.09 22.32
C GLU A 138 5.26 1.20 22.71
N ILE A 139 5.16 -0.03 22.20
CA ILE A 139 4.12 -0.98 22.63
C ILE A 139 4.22 -1.26 24.12
N LYS A 140 5.44 -1.44 24.67
CA LYS A 140 5.66 -1.61 26.12
C LYS A 140 5.14 -0.44 26.95
N LYS A 141 5.12 0.78 26.41
CA LYS A 141 4.62 1.97 27.11
C LYS A 141 3.10 2.15 27.02
N ALA A 142 2.44 1.47 26.08
CA ALA A 142 1.00 1.60 25.81
C ALA A 142 0.14 1.42 27.07
N LYS A 143 -0.92 2.23 27.19
CA LYS A 143 -1.81 2.27 28.37
C LYS A 143 -3.29 2.13 28.04
N LYS A 144 -3.71 2.37 26.79
CA LYS A 144 -5.12 2.43 26.38
C LYS A 144 -5.43 1.43 25.28
N HIS A 145 -4.76 1.54 24.14
CA HIS A 145 -5.01 0.63 23.02
C HIS A 145 -3.80 0.49 22.08
N ILE A 146 -3.71 -0.65 21.41
CA ILE A 146 -2.73 -0.98 20.38
C ILE A 146 -3.48 -1.54 19.18
N HIS A 147 -3.37 -0.86 18.05
CA HIS A 147 -3.95 -1.26 16.77
C HIS A 147 -2.84 -1.60 15.80
N VAL A 148 -2.89 -2.80 15.23
CA VAL A 148 -1.86 -3.32 14.32
C VAL A 148 -2.52 -3.85 13.06
N GLU A 149 -2.09 -3.38 11.89
CA GLU A 149 -2.51 -3.84 10.57
C GLU A 149 -1.28 -4.06 9.71
N PHE A 150 -1.03 -5.29 9.27
CA PHE A 150 0.09 -5.62 8.39
C PHE A 150 -0.33 -6.61 7.31
N TYR A 151 0.12 -6.37 6.08
CA TYR A 151 0.05 -7.37 5.01
C TYR A 151 0.66 -8.71 5.43
N THR A 152 1.88 -8.67 5.97
CA THR A 152 2.58 -9.88 6.40
C THR A 152 2.90 -9.81 7.89
N ILE A 153 2.40 -10.82 8.61
CA ILE A 153 2.88 -11.23 9.94
C ILE A 153 3.23 -12.71 9.86
N TYR A 154 4.52 -13.03 9.77
CA TYR A 154 4.98 -14.41 9.74
C TYR A 154 5.05 -15.03 11.14
N ASP A 155 4.80 -16.34 11.23
CA ASP A 155 5.10 -17.16 12.41
C ASP A 155 6.61 -17.50 12.43
N ASP A 156 7.42 -16.47 12.64
CA ASP A 156 8.88 -16.55 12.76
C ASP A 156 9.35 -15.78 14.01
N GLN A 157 10.65 -15.56 14.19
CA GLN A 157 11.17 -15.06 15.46
C GLN A 157 10.60 -13.66 15.80
N ILE A 158 10.63 -12.73 14.85
CA ILE A 158 10.08 -11.38 15.10
C ILE A 158 8.56 -11.37 15.23
N GLY A 159 7.85 -12.21 14.47
CA GLY A 159 6.40 -12.34 14.61
C GLY A 159 5.98 -12.90 15.97
N ASN A 160 6.72 -13.88 16.49
CA ASN A 160 6.50 -14.41 17.84
C ASN A 160 6.77 -13.36 18.92
N GLN A 161 7.85 -12.57 18.79
CA GLN A 161 8.14 -11.45 19.71
C GLN A 161 7.02 -10.41 19.72
N LEU A 162 6.52 -10.00 18.54
CA LEU A 162 5.38 -9.08 18.44
C LEU A 162 4.15 -9.69 19.12
N ARG A 163 3.80 -10.94 18.79
CA ARG A 163 2.64 -11.62 19.35
C ARG A 163 2.72 -11.70 20.88
N GLU A 164 3.84 -12.14 21.44
CA GLU A 164 4.03 -12.30 22.89
C GLU A 164 3.90 -10.96 23.62
N LEU A 165 4.45 -9.89 23.04
CA LEU A 165 4.32 -8.55 23.61
C LEU A 165 2.87 -8.03 23.57
N LEU A 166 2.15 -8.30 22.48
CA LEU A 166 0.72 -7.99 22.39
C LEU A 166 -0.12 -8.80 23.39
N GLU A 167 0.24 -10.06 23.63
CA GLU A 167 -0.38 -10.92 24.65
C GLU A 167 -0.14 -10.40 26.07
N GLU A 168 1.07 -9.91 26.36
CA GLU A 168 1.39 -9.23 27.62
C GLU A 168 0.51 -7.99 27.82
N LYS A 169 0.38 -7.15 26.78
CA LYS A 169 -0.46 -5.95 26.84
C LYS A 169 -1.95 -6.24 26.99
N ALA A 170 -2.46 -7.25 26.30
CA ALA A 170 -3.84 -7.70 26.49
C ALA A 170 -4.07 -8.16 27.93
N ARG A 171 -3.11 -8.87 28.55
CA ARG A 171 -3.18 -9.31 29.95
C ARG A 171 -3.17 -8.14 30.94
N GLU A 172 -2.45 -7.06 30.62
CA GLU A 172 -2.48 -5.81 31.40
C GLU A 172 -3.81 -5.03 31.26
N GLY A 173 -4.72 -5.48 30.38
CA GLY A 173 -6.00 -4.82 30.13
C GLY A 173 -5.93 -3.70 29.08
N VAL A 174 -4.83 -3.58 28.34
CA VAL A 174 -4.73 -2.70 27.17
C VAL A 174 -5.55 -3.32 26.03
N GLU A 175 -6.37 -2.52 25.34
CA GLU A 175 -7.10 -3.01 24.17
C GLU A 175 -6.12 -3.35 23.05
N VAL A 176 -6.17 -4.58 22.52
CA VAL A 176 -5.30 -5.01 21.42
C VAL A 176 -6.13 -5.50 20.25
N LYS A 177 -5.97 -4.86 19.09
CA LYS A 177 -6.65 -5.25 17.84
C LYS A 177 -5.64 -5.42 16.71
N VAL A 178 -5.66 -6.60 16.06
CA VAL A 178 -4.72 -6.99 15.02
C VAL A 178 -5.47 -7.41 13.74
N LEU A 179 -5.10 -6.80 12.62
CA LEU A 179 -5.49 -7.19 11.27
C LEU A 179 -4.27 -7.69 10.51
N TRP A 180 -4.45 -8.78 9.76
CA TRP A 180 -3.40 -9.35 8.93
C TRP A 180 -3.93 -9.93 7.63
N ASP A 181 -3.17 -9.89 6.54
CA ASP A 181 -3.57 -10.53 5.29
C ASP A 181 -3.20 -12.01 5.29
N SER A 182 -4.20 -12.87 5.05
CA SER A 182 -4.01 -14.33 5.08
C SER A 182 -3.11 -14.88 3.96
N TRP A 183 -2.98 -14.15 2.86
CA TRP A 183 -2.11 -14.51 1.74
C TRP A 183 -0.75 -13.81 1.82
N GLY A 184 -0.68 -12.60 2.35
CA GLY A 184 0.60 -11.96 2.68
C GLY A 184 1.35 -12.72 3.77
N SER A 185 0.62 -13.36 4.68
CA SER A 185 1.15 -14.10 5.83
C SER A 185 1.11 -15.63 5.64
N LEU A 186 1.43 -16.13 4.44
CA LEU A 186 1.48 -17.58 4.19
C LEU A 186 2.32 -18.30 5.25
N GLY A 187 1.72 -19.32 5.87
CA GLY A 187 2.29 -20.03 7.01
C GLY A 187 1.63 -19.68 8.35
N THR A 188 1.20 -18.43 8.52
CA THR A 188 0.51 -17.98 9.73
C THR A 188 -0.96 -18.44 9.70
N LYS A 189 -1.34 -19.20 10.73
CA LYS A 189 -2.71 -19.72 10.89
C LYS A 189 -3.44 -18.92 11.96
N ARG A 190 -4.78 -18.98 11.99
CA ARG A 190 -5.58 -18.37 13.08
C ARG A 190 -5.17 -18.87 14.48
N SER A 191 -4.63 -20.08 14.58
CA SER A 191 -4.11 -20.63 15.83
C SER A 191 -2.93 -19.84 16.40
N PHE A 192 -2.17 -19.13 15.55
CA PHE A 192 -1.05 -18.29 15.98
C PHE A 192 -1.48 -17.26 17.02
N PHE A 193 -2.63 -16.60 16.79
CA PHE A 193 -3.22 -15.60 17.69
C PHE A 193 -4.24 -16.16 18.69
N LYS A 194 -4.33 -17.49 18.85
CA LYS A 194 -5.33 -18.10 19.74
C LYS A 194 -5.16 -17.59 21.18
N LYS A 195 -3.92 -17.55 21.67
CA LYS A 195 -3.63 -17.13 23.04
C LYS A 195 -3.90 -15.64 23.27
N LEU A 196 -3.56 -14.78 22.31
CA LEU A 196 -3.97 -13.37 22.31
C LEU A 196 -5.48 -13.21 22.45
N ASN A 197 -6.26 -13.97 21.67
CA ASN A 197 -7.73 -13.93 21.74
C ASN A 197 -8.27 -14.42 23.10
N GLU A 198 -7.64 -15.43 23.70
CA GLU A 198 -8.00 -15.92 25.05
C GLU A 198 -7.70 -14.90 26.14
N LEU A 199 -6.71 -14.02 25.94
CA LEU A 199 -6.34 -12.94 26.86
C LEU A 199 -7.15 -11.65 26.66
N GLY A 200 -8.16 -11.67 25.78
CA GLY A 200 -9.04 -10.53 25.52
C GLY A 200 -8.60 -9.63 24.36
N GLY A 201 -7.43 -9.86 23.78
CA GLY A 201 -7.05 -9.25 22.51
C GLY A 201 -7.89 -9.78 21.34
N GLU A 202 -7.80 -9.14 20.18
CA GLU A 202 -8.59 -9.52 19.02
C GLU A 202 -7.76 -9.50 17.75
N ALA A 203 -7.55 -10.66 17.13
CA ALA A 203 -6.80 -10.77 15.89
C ALA A 203 -7.58 -11.48 14.79
N TYR A 204 -7.78 -10.81 13.66
CA TYR A 204 -8.57 -11.32 12.55
C TYR A 204 -7.86 -11.17 11.20
N PRO A 205 -8.01 -12.15 10.28
CA PRO A 205 -7.58 -11.96 8.91
C PRO A 205 -8.44 -10.87 8.24
N PHE A 206 -7.79 -9.88 7.60
CA PHE A 206 -8.44 -8.75 6.94
C PHE A 206 -9.46 -9.22 5.89
N LEU A 207 -10.69 -8.72 5.98
CA LEU A 207 -11.85 -9.11 5.16
C LEU A 207 -12.08 -10.62 5.00
N GLY A 208 -11.44 -11.44 5.85
CA GLY A 208 -11.42 -12.89 5.72
C GLY A 208 -12.79 -13.48 6.02
N THR A 209 -13.27 -14.34 5.13
CA THR A 209 -14.46 -15.15 5.44
C THR A 209 -14.12 -16.23 6.47
N ARG A 210 -15.13 -16.83 7.09
CA ARG A 210 -14.90 -17.97 8.00
C ARG A 210 -14.46 -19.26 7.27
N SER A 211 -14.45 -19.30 5.92
CA SER A 211 -14.15 -20.50 5.12
C SER A 211 -13.31 -20.18 3.88
N ALA A 212 -12.15 -20.83 3.75
CA ALA A 212 -11.24 -20.69 2.60
C ALA A 212 -11.87 -21.12 1.26
N LEU A 213 -12.90 -21.99 1.30
CA LEU A 213 -13.57 -22.51 0.10
C LEU A 213 -14.54 -21.49 -0.54
N THR A 214 -14.91 -20.43 0.17
CA THR A 214 -15.85 -19.40 -0.32
C THR A 214 -15.21 -18.02 -0.46
N ASP A 215 -13.89 -17.93 -0.30
CA ASP A 215 -13.16 -16.68 -0.41
C ASP A 215 -12.80 -16.36 -1.87
N PHE A 216 -13.81 -15.96 -2.64
CA PHE A 216 -13.70 -15.52 -4.03
C PHE A 216 -13.01 -14.15 -4.22
N ARG A 217 -12.19 -13.72 -3.24
CA ARG A 217 -11.57 -12.39 -3.17
C ARG A 217 -10.06 -12.44 -3.29
N LEU A 218 -9.53 -13.47 -3.96
CA LEU A 218 -8.09 -13.73 -4.07
C LEU A 218 -7.26 -12.57 -4.64
N ASN A 219 -7.92 -11.62 -5.29
CA ASN A 219 -7.27 -10.48 -5.91
C ASN A 219 -7.18 -9.23 -5.06
N PHE A 220 -7.87 -9.16 -3.91
CA PHE A 220 -7.87 -7.97 -3.07
C PHE A 220 -7.10 -8.24 -1.80
N ARG A 221 -6.05 -7.47 -1.55
CA ARG A 221 -5.09 -7.69 -0.47
C ARG A 221 -4.97 -6.47 0.40
N ASP A 222 -4.93 -6.70 1.70
CA ASP A 222 -4.49 -5.66 2.63
C ASP A 222 -2.99 -5.51 2.50
N HIS A 223 -2.54 -4.49 1.78
CA HIS A 223 -1.13 -4.21 1.65
C HIS A 223 -0.69 -3.09 2.61
N ARG A 224 -1.48 -2.75 3.63
CA ARG A 224 -1.12 -1.71 4.60
C ARG A 224 -0.17 -2.23 5.67
N LYS A 225 0.51 -1.27 6.30
CA LYS A 225 1.40 -1.46 7.46
C LYS A 225 1.15 -0.27 8.37
N ILE A 226 0.27 -0.46 9.35
CA ILE A 226 -0.17 0.56 10.29
C ILE A 226 -0.01 0.01 11.70
N VAL A 227 0.67 0.76 12.56
CA VAL A 227 0.62 0.55 14.00
C VAL A 227 0.18 1.84 14.65
N VAL A 228 -0.86 1.81 15.48
CA VAL A 228 -1.29 2.97 16.28
C VAL A 228 -1.30 2.59 17.75
N ILE A 229 -0.62 3.40 18.57
CA ILE A 229 -0.48 3.18 20.00
C ILE A 229 -1.09 4.38 20.72
N ASP A 230 -2.10 4.10 21.55
CA ASP A 230 -2.86 5.06 22.37
C ASP A 230 -3.41 6.27 21.61
N GLY A 231 -3.55 6.19 20.28
CA GLY A 231 -3.96 7.29 19.41
C GLY A 231 -2.93 8.43 19.32
N LYS A 232 -1.72 8.23 19.87
CA LYS A 232 -0.67 9.25 20.00
C LYS A 232 0.54 9.00 19.11
N ILE A 233 0.88 7.73 18.88
CA ILE A 233 2.02 7.32 18.06
C ILE A 233 1.49 6.46 16.93
N GLY A 234 1.93 6.76 15.71
CA GLY A 234 1.56 6.04 14.50
C GLY A 234 2.78 5.61 13.69
N TYR A 235 2.75 4.42 13.12
CA TYR A 235 3.75 3.92 12.18
C TYR A 235 3.13 3.64 10.83
N VAL A 236 3.83 4.00 9.75
CA VAL A 236 3.44 3.67 8.37
C VAL A 236 4.65 3.56 7.45
N GLY A 237 4.68 2.56 6.55
CA GLY A 237 5.82 2.36 5.65
C GLY A 237 5.80 1.03 4.90
N GLY A 238 6.98 0.58 4.47
CA GLY A 238 7.12 -0.61 3.63
C GLY A 238 7.43 -1.93 4.38
N PHE A 239 8.07 -1.87 5.55
CA PHE A 239 8.46 -3.06 6.33
C PHE A 239 7.26 -3.89 6.78
N ASN A 240 7.33 -5.21 6.62
CA ASN A 240 6.39 -6.14 7.25
C ASN A 240 7.02 -6.84 8.46
N VAL A 241 6.20 -7.60 9.21
CA VAL A 241 6.66 -8.41 10.34
C VAL A 241 7.13 -9.77 9.81
N GLY A 242 8.46 -9.90 9.68
CA GLY A 242 9.11 -11.16 9.35
C GLY A 242 10.64 -11.07 9.37
N ASP A 243 11.31 -12.18 9.64
CA ASP A 243 12.76 -12.24 9.87
C ASP A 243 13.59 -11.79 8.65
N GLN A 244 13.03 -11.88 7.45
CA GLN A 244 13.68 -11.37 6.24
C GLN A 244 13.86 -9.85 6.25
N TYR A 245 12.94 -9.12 6.87
CA TYR A 245 12.96 -7.67 6.99
C TYR A 245 14.04 -7.18 7.98
N LEU A 246 14.58 -8.10 8.79
CA LEU A 246 15.70 -7.88 9.71
C LEU A 246 17.04 -8.36 9.13
N GLY A 247 17.07 -8.73 7.85
CA GLY A 247 18.26 -9.26 7.19
C GLY A 247 18.63 -10.69 7.62
N ARG A 248 17.77 -11.41 8.34
CA ARG A 248 18.05 -12.77 8.83
C ARG A 248 17.97 -13.84 7.73
N LYS A 249 17.39 -13.52 6.56
CA LYS A 249 17.33 -14.43 5.41
C LYS A 249 18.49 -14.16 4.43
N LYS A 250 19.43 -15.12 4.36
CA LYS A 250 20.59 -15.10 3.44
C LYS A 250 20.23 -14.82 1.97
N LYS A 251 19.04 -15.25 1.52
CA LYS A 251 18.56 -15.02 0.14
C LYS A 251 18.56 -13.54 -0.23
N PHE A 252 18.14 -12.68 0.69
CA PHE A 252 17.96 -11.25 0.44
C PHE A 252 19.10 -10.40 1.01
N GLY A 253 19.81 -10.91 2.03
CA GLY A 253 20.83 -10.15 2.73
C GLY A 253 20.19 -8.98 3.48
N TYR A 254 20.84 -7.82 3.45
CA TYR A 254 20.30 -6.60 4.03
C TYR A 254 18.98 -6.21 3.35
N TRP A 255 17.96 -5.91 4.15
CA TRP A 255 16.65 -5.52 3.68
C TRP A 255 16.46 -4.02 3.91
N ARG A 256 16.56 -3.25 2.82
CA ARG A 256 16.51 -1.80 2.86
C ARG A 256 15.09 -1.32 2.57
N ASP A 257 14.40 -0.76 3.54
CA ASP A 257 13.02 -0.26 3.39
C ASP A 257 12.82 1.01 4.23
N THR A 258 11.76 1.78 4.01
CA THR A 258 11.52 3.06 4.68
C THR A 258 10.20 3.03 5.44
N HIS A 259 10.25 3.41 6.71
CA HIS A 259 9.10 3.56 7.59
C HIS A 259 9.09 4.95 8.23
N LEU A 260 7.91 5.43 8.59
CA LEU A 260 7.73 6.66 9.34
C LEU A 260 7.17 6.34 10.73
N LYS A 261 7.75 6.93 11.77
CA LYS A 261 7.10 7.15 13.06
C LYS A 261 6.53 8.56 13.07
N ILE A 262 5.25 8.68 13.39
CA ILE A 262 4.50 9.93 13.39
C ILE A 262 3.95 10.17 14.79
N ILE A 263 4.18 11.37 15.33
CA ILE A 263 3.59 11.84 16.59
C ILE A 263 2.88 13.16 16.30
N GLY A 264 1.59 13.22 16.63
CA GLY A 264 0.73 14.39 16.37
C GLY A 264 -0.56 14.04 15.64
N SER A 265 -1.24 15.05 15.11
CA SER A 265 -2.57 14.91 14.47
C SER A 265 -2.59 13.96 13.25
N GLY A 266 -1.44 13.72 12.63
CA GLY A 266 -1.26 12.76 11.53
C GLY A 266 -1.63 11.32 11.92
N VAL A 267 -1.48 10.96 13.20
CA VAL A 267 -1.86 9.64 13.74
C VAL A 267 -3.36 9.39 13.58
N TYR A 268 -4.19 10.45 13.61
CA TYR A 268 -5.64 10.30 13.43
C TYR A 268 -6.01 9.76 12.06
N GLY A 269 -5.23 10.08 11.01
CA GLY A 269 -5.44 9.54 9.68
C GLY A 269 -5.20 8.03 9.64
N LEU A 270 -4.13 7.57 10.29
CA LEU A 270 -3.81 6.14 10.44
C LEU A 270 -4.86 5.41 11.29
N GLN A 271 -5.24 6.00 12.43
CA GLN A 271 -6.27 5.46 13.31
C GLN A 271 -7.63 5.35 12.62
N SER A 272 -8.02 6.40 11.88
CA SER A 272 -9.26 6.43 11.09
C SER A 272 -9.27 5.32 10.04
N ARG A 273 -8.14 5.14 9.34
CA ARG A 273 -7.98 4.08 8.34
C ARG A 273 -8.15 2.70 8.97
N PHE A 274 -7.43 2.44 10.06
CA PHE A 274 -7.53 1.19 10.82
C PHE A 274 -8.97 0.89 11.26
N ILE A 275 -9.66 1.87 11.87
CA ILE A 275 -11.05 1.70 12.34
C ILE A 275 -11.98 1.32 11.17
N LEU A 276 -11.81 1.94 10.00
CA LEU A 276 -12.60 1.62 8.81
C LEU A 276 -12.34 0.19 8.32
N ASP A 277 -11.09 -0.28 8.37
CA ASP A 277 -10.72 -1.65 7.99
C ASP A 277 -11.20 -2.69 9.00
N TRP A 278 -11.10 -2.37 10.29
CA TRP A 278 -11.63 -3.17 11.39
C TRP A 278 -13.14 -3.37 11.25
N ASN A 279 -13.88 -2.27 11.12
CA ASN A 279 -15.34 -2.30 11.01
C ASN A 279 -15.84 -2.97 9.72
N ALA A 280 -15.01 -2.97 8.67
CA ALA A 280 -15.27 -3.70 7.44
C ALA A 280 -15.01 -5.22 7.59
N THR A 281 -14.04 -5.59 8.43
CA THR A 281 -13.63 -6.98 8.70
C THR A 281 -14.54 -7.67 9.72
N ASP A 282 -14.70 -7.09 10.91
CA ASP A 282 -15.61 -7.61 11.95
C ASP A 282 -16.88 -6.76 12.06
N ARG A 283 -18.00 -7.32 11.60
CA ARG A 283 -19.33 -6.68 11.67
C ARG A 283 -20.02 -6.85 13.01
N LYS A 284 -19.54 -7.74 13.87
CA LYS A 284 -20.15 -8.01 15.19
C LYS A 284 -19.53 -7.14 16.27
N LYS A 285 -18.21 -6.94 16.22
CA LYS A 285 -17.46 -6.14 17.19
C LYS A 285 -16.89 -4.87 16.56
N GLN A 286 -17.80 -4.05 16.06
CA GLN A 286 -17.45 -2.78 15.45
C GLN A 286 -17.02 -1.78 16.52
N ILE A 287 -16.01 -0.98 16.19
CA ILE A 287 -15.67 0.23 16.93
C ILE A 287 -16.72 1.26 16.56
N VAL A 288 -17.65 1.51 17.48
CA VAL A 288 -18.81 2.40 17.33
C VAL A 288 -18.83 3.55 18.34
N GLU A 289 -17.73 3.73 19.10
CA GLU A 289 -17.60 4.82 20.05
C GLU A 289 -17.87 6.17 19.40
N GLU A 290 -18.29 7.14 20.22
CA GLU A 290 -18.52 8.50 19.74
C GLU A 290 -17.19 9.15 19.40
N PHE A 291 -16.80 9.07 18.12
CA PHE A 291 -15.57 9.66 17.63
C PHE A 291 -15.61 11.17 17.84
N LYS A 292 -14.92 11.61 18.88
CA LYS A 292 -14.80 13.00 19.31
C LYS A 292 -13.35 13.34 19.57
N ALA A 293 -12.97 14.60 19.35
CA ALA A 293 -11.66 15.09 19.77
C ALA A 293 -11.52 14.95 21.30
N GLY A 294 -10.38 14.43 21.76
CA GLY A 294 -10.13 14.10 23.17
C GLY A 294 -10.66 12.73 23.61
N SER A 295 -11.26 11.95 22.71
CA SER A 295 -11.62 10.54 22.98
C SER A 295 -10.38 9.64 23.08
N VAL A 296 -10.58 8.40 23.56
CA VAL A 296 -9.49 7.42 23.73
C VAL A 296 -8.73 7.17 22.42
N TYR A 297 -9.42 7.10 21.29
CA TYR A 297 -8.81 6.89 19.98
C TYR A 297 -8.29 8.17 19.32
N PHE A 298 -8.77 9.34 19.74
CA PHE A 298 -8.40 10.64 19.17
C PHE A 298 -8.03 11.63 20.27
N PRO A 299 -7.01 11.31 21.10
CA PRO A 299 -6.57 12.18 22.19
C PRO A 299 -6.04 13.48 21.61
N VAL A 300 -6.16 14.60 22.32
CA VAL A 300 -5.65 15.89 21.83
C VAL A 300 -4.14 15.79 21.57
N ALA A 301 -3.72 16.15 20.36
CA ALA A 301 -2.32 16.19 19.98
C ALA A 301 -1.62 17.37 20.69
N GLU A 302 -0.68 17.06 21.58
CA GLU A 302 0.08 18.06 22.36
C GLU A 302 1.41 18.47 21.69
N VAL A 303 1.85 17.71 20.68
CA VAL A 303 3.15 17.90 20.03
C VAL A 303 3.11 19.03 18.99
N LYS A 304 4.17 19.84 18.96
CA LYS A 304 4.38 20.95 18.04
C LYS A 304 5.56 20.66 17.10
N GLY A 305 5.45 19.62 16.28
CA GLY A 305 6.42 19.38 15.22
C GLY A 305 6.26 20.40 14.08
N ASN A 306 7.05 20.24 13.02
CA ASN A 306 7.05 21.16 11.87
C ASN A 306 6.42 20.57 10.61
N THR A 307 6.15 19.27 10.59
CA THR A 307 5.74 18.59 9.36
C THR A 307 4.24 18.66 9.14
N SER A 308 3.84 19.12 7.95
CA SER A 308 2.47 19.03 7.47
C SER A 308 2.31 17.79 6.58
N LEU A 309 1.29 16.98 6.84
CA LEU A 309 1.08 15.74 6.10
C LEU A 309 -0.39 15.34 5.91
N GLN A 310 -0.63 14.47 4.94
CA GLN A 310 -1.92 13.82 4.66
C GLN A 310 -1.71 12.31 4.59
N ILE A 311 -2.48 11.56 5.37
CA ILE A 311 -2.54 10.10 5.27
C ILE A 311 -3.56 9.75 4.22
N VAL A 312 -3.12 9.21 3.09
CA VAL A 312 -3.97 8.90 1.94
C VAL A 312 -4.05 7.39 1.77
N SER A 313 -5.26 6.88 1.68
CA SER A 313 -5.52 5.46 1.47
C SER A 313 -6.13 5.19 0.10
N ASN A 314 -5.73 4.08 -0.50
CA ASN A 314 -6.33 3.57 -1.72
C ASN A 314 -6.91 2.18 -1.47
N GLY A 315 -7.83 1.77 -2.34
CA GLY A 315 -8.38 0.43 -2.32
C GLY A 315 -9.34 0.19 -3.49
N PRO A 316 -9.62 -1.08 -3.80
CA PRO A 316 -10.55 -1.51 -4.86
C PRO A 316 -12.02 -1.10 -4.59
N ASP A 317 -12.29 -0.46 -3.46
CA ASP A 317 -13.57 0.11 -3.06
C ASP A 317 -13.78 1.55 -3.54
N SER A 318 -12.83 2.12 -4.30
CA SER A 318 -12.93 3.45 -4.88
C SER A 318 -12.55 3.42 -6.36
N ASP A 319 -13.34 4.09 -7.21
CA ASP A 319 -13.00 4.30 -8.62
C ASP A 319 -11.88 5.33 -8.81
N ILE A 320 -11.57 6.11 -7.77
CA ILE A 320 -10.53 7.12 -7.79
C ILE A 320 -9.27 6.50 -7.19
N GLU A 321 -8.29 6.23 -8.05
CA GLU A 321 -6.97 5.68 -7.72
C GLU A 321 -6.11 6.74 -6.98
N LYS A 322 -6.48 7.11 -5.75
CA LYS A 322 -6.03 8.35 -5.09
C LYS A 322 -4.51 8.48 -4.97
N ILE A 323 -3.82 7.42 -4.57
CA ILE A 323 -2.36 7.42 -4.40
C ILE A 323 -1.68 7.64 -5.75
N LYS A 324 -2.13 6.93 -6.80
CA LYS A 324 -1.65 7.13 -8.18
C LYS A 324 -1.88 8.57 -8.66
N MET A 325 -3.08 9.12 -8.44
CA MET A 325 -3.39 10.51 -8.79
C MET A 325 -2.52 11.50 -8.00
N GLY A 326 -2.17 11.15 -6.76
CA GLY A 326 -1.16 11.84 -5.96
C GLY A 326 0.21 11.85 -6.62
N TYR A 327 0.71 10.68 -7.02
CA TYR A 327 1.98 10.53 -7.74
C TYR A 327 1.98 11.34 -9.04
N LEU A 328 0.91 11.28 -9.85
CA LEU A 328 0.76 12.08 -11.06
C LEU A 328 0.82 13.58 -10.77
N LYS A 329 0.11 14.05 -9.73
CA LYS A 329 0.17 15.47 -9.30
C LYS A 329 1.57 15.88 -8.85
N MET A 330 2.31 15.01 -8.16
CA MET A 330 3.70 15.25 -7.77
C MET A 330 4.60 15.37 -9.00
N ILE A 331 4.55 14.38 -9.91
CA ILE A 331 5.38 14.35 -11.13
C ILE A 331 5.10 15.56 -12.03
N HIS A 332 3.83 15.93 -12.25
CA HIS A 332 3.49 17.11 -13.07
C HIS A 332 3.85 18.45 -12.42
N LYS A 333 3.99 18.47 -11.09
CA LYS A 333 4.43 19.68 -10.36
C LYS A 333 5.94 19.85 -10.39
N ALA A 334 6.70 18.78 -10.63
CA ALA A 334 8.15 18.81 -10.61
C ALA A 334 8.73 19.88 -11.54
N ARG A 335 9.80 20.53 -11.07
CA ARG A 335 10.56 21.55 -11.81
C ARG A 335 12.03 21.21 -11.90
N GLU A 336 12.56 20.52 -10.91
CA GLU A 336 13.99 20.25 -10.75
C GLU A 336 14.25 18.74 -10.72
N SER A 337 13.51 17.98 -9.89
CA SER A 337 13.80 16.57 -9.70
C SER A 337 12.60 15.71 -9.29
N VAL A 338 12.65 14.43 -9.66
CA VAL A 338 11.72 13.37 -9.20
C VAL A 338 12.54 12.14 -8.86
N TRP A 339 12.68 11.81 -7.58
CA TRP A 339 13.46 10.65 -7.12
C TRP A 339 12.54 9.60 -6.52
N ILE A 340 12.64 8.36 -7.01
CA ILE A 340 11.70 7.28 -6.70
C ILE A 340 12.48 6.04 -6.25
N GLN A 341 12.06 5.41 -5.14
CA GLN A 341 12.43 4.05 -4.79
C GLN A 341 11.17 3.18 -4.80
N SER A 342 11.21 2.05 -5.50
CA SER A 342 10.11 1.08 -5.53
C SER A 342 10.68 -0.31 -5.81
N PRO A 343 10.29 -1.38 -5.07
CA PRO A 343 10.74 -2.73 -5.43
C PRO A 343 10.20 -3.17 -6.79
N TYR A 344 9.01 -2.69 -7.14
CA TYR A 344 8.30 -3.05 -8.36
C TYR A 344 8.06 -1.79 -9.17
N LEU A 345 8.66 -1.73 -10.36
CA LEU A 345 8.45 -0.65 -11.31
C LEU A 345 7.64 -1.21 -12.47
N ILE A 346 6.32 -1.23 -12.31
CA ILE A 346 5.37 -1.70 -13.32
C ILE A 346 4.27 -0.63 -13.46
N PRO A 347 4.65 0.64 -13.71
CA PRO A 347 3.67 1.72 -13.76
C PRO A 347 2.68 1.50 -14.89
N ASP A 348 1.47 2.01 -14.73
CA ASP A 348 0.53 2.10 -15.83
C ASP A 348 0.90 3.22 -16.81
N ASP A 349 0.22 3.23 -17.96
CA ASP A 349 0.54 4.14 -19.05
C ASP A 349 0.51 5.61 -18.63
N SER A 350 -0.39 6.00 -17.73
CA SER A 350 -0.49 7.40 -17.28
C SER A 350 0.70 7.83 -16.42
N VAL A 351 1.16 6.96 -15.51
CA VAL A 351 2.37 7.24 -14.69
C VAL A 351 3.61 7.20 -15.56
N LEU A 352 3.67 6.24 -16.49
CA LEU A 352 4.78 6.08 -17.41
C LEU A 352 4.94 7.30 -18.33
N ASP A 353 3.84 7.82 -18.89
CA ASP A 353 3.81 9.04 -19.69
C ASP A 353 4.17 10.28 -18.88
N ALA A 354 3.72 10.38 -17.61
CA ALA A 354 4.10 11.48 -16.74
C ALA A 354 5.62 11.50 -16.46
N LEU A 355 6.21 10.34 -16.18
CA LEU A 355 7.66 10.21 -15.97
C LEU A 355 8.44 10.54 -17.24
N ARG A 356 7.98 10.05 -18.39
CA ARG A 356 8.57 10.37 -19.69
C ARG A 356 8.54 11.87 -19.94
N LEU A 357 7.38 12.51 -19.75
CA LEU A 357 7.19 13.94 -19.96
C LEU A 357 8.14 14.75 -19.08
N ALA A 358 8.21 14.43 -17.78
CA ALA A 358 9.11 15.09 -16.84
C ALA A 358 10.58 15.00 -17.29
N ALA A 359 11.05 13.79 -17.60
CA ALA A 359 12.42 13.58 -18.05
C ALA A 359 12.73 14.31 -19.36
N THR A 360 11.83 14.25 -20.35
CA THR A 360 12.01 14.97 -21.63
C THR A 360 11.90 16.49 -21.50
N SER A 361 11.32 17.00 -20.40
CA SER A 361 11.23 18.42 -20.09
C SER A 361 12.44 18.95 -19.30
N GLY A 362 13.47 18.12 -19.09
CA GLY A 362 14.71 18.51 -18.40
C GLY A 362 14.71 18.30 -16.89
N VAL A 363 13.66 17.70 -16.31
CA VAL A 363 13.61 17.34 -14.88
C VAL A 363 14.55 16.16 -14.61
N ASP A 364 15.34 16.21 -13.53
CA ASP A 364 16.21 15.09 -13.13
C ASP A 364 15.39 13.96 -12.50
N VAL A 365 14.97 13.01 -13.33
CA VAL A 365 14.20 11.84 -12.89
C VAL A 365 15.14 10.67 -12.58
N ARG A 366 15.05 10.15 -11.35
CA ARG A 366 15.83 9.01 -10.88
C ARG A 366 14.92 7.93 -10.30
N VAL A 367 15.17 6.68 -10.64
CA VAL A 367 14.41 5.53 -10.15
C VAL A 367 15.35 4.46 -9.64
N MET A 368 15.15 3.99 -8.42
CA MET A 368 15.92 2.92 -7.80
C MET A 368 15.05 1.68 -7.61
N ILE A 369 15.58 0.54 -8.03
CA ILE A 369 14.90 -0.77 -7.97
C ILE A 369 15.87 -1.87 -7.49
N PRO A 370 15.38 -3.06 -7.11
CA PRO A 370 16.23 -4.15 -6.64
C PRO A 370 17.18 -4.69 -7.71
N CYS A 371 18.36 -5.16 -7.30
CA CYS A 371 19.25 -5.93 -8.19
C CYS A 371 18.83 -7.41 -8.36
N MET A 372 17.87 -7.90 -7.57
CA MET A 372 17.50 -9.32 -7.53
C MET A 372 15.99 -9.54 -7.37
N PRO A 373 15.45 -10.71 -7.76
CA PRO A 373 14.03 -11.02 -7.63
C PRO A 373 13.66 -11.56 -6.24
N ASP A 374 12.56 -11.08 -5.67
CA ASP A 374 11.75 -11.82 -4.72
C ASP A 374 10.68 -12.68 -5.43
N HIS A 375 10.08 -12.13 -6.49
CA HIS A 375 9.15 -12.77 -7.41
C HIS A 375 9.67 -12.72 -8.86
N ALA A 376 9.81 -13.89 -9.50
CA ALA A 376 10.50 -14.00 -10.78
C ALA A 376 9.84 -13.20 -11.92
N PHE A 377 8.51 -13.29 -12.09
CA PHE A 377 7.80 -12.57 -13.16
C PHE A 377 7.74 -11.06 -12.91
N VAL A 378 7.48 -10.65 -11.67
CA VAL A 378 7.45 -9.24 -11.24
C VAL A 378 8.79 -8.57 -11.52
N TYR A 379 9.90 -9.25 -11.18
CA TYR A 379 11.23 -8.73 -11.44
C TYR A 379 11.52 -8.56 -12.94
N ARG A 380 11.15 -9.54 -13.78
CA ARG A 380 11.35 -9.42 -15.24
C ARG A 380 10.48 -8.32 -15.87
N ALA A 381 9.26 -8.11 -15.39
CA ALA A 381 8.44 -6.97 -15.80
C ALA A 381 9.09 -5.65 -15.35
N THR A 382 9.55 -5.57 -14.10
CA THR A 382 10.28 -4.42 -13.56
C THR A 382 11.50 -4.07 -14.42
N GLN A 383 12.29 -5.06 -14.85
CA GLN A 383 13.41 -4.85 -15.77
C GLN A 383 12.98 -4.31 -17.15
N TYR A 384 11.83 -4.72 -17.66
CA TYR A 384 11.28 -4.18 -18.92
C TYR A 384 10.98 -2.68 -18.80
N TYR A 385 10.29 -2.25 -17.74
CA TYR A 385 9.96 -0.83 -17.55
C TYR A 385 11.19 -0.01 -17.19
N ALA A 386 12.14 -0.57 -16.44
CA ALA A 386 13.44 0.04 -16.20
C ALA A 386 14.19 0.36 -17.51
N TRP A 387 14.17 -0.56 -18.47
CA TRP A 387 14.72 -0.31 -19.81
C TRP A 387 13.99 0.81 -20.55
N GLN A 388 12.65 0.85 -20.49
CA GLN A 388 11.86 1.94 -21.08
C GLN A 388 12.21 3.30 -20.47
N CYS A 389 12.29 3.37 -19.13
CA CYS A 389 12.69 4.58 -18.42
C CYS A 389 14.09 5.03 -18.84
N ALA A 390 15.07 4.12 -18.87
CA ALA A 390 16.43 4.43 -19.30
C ALA A 390 16.49 4.99 -20.73
N LYS A 391 15.64 4.53 -21.64
CA LYS A 391 15.54 5.06 -23.01
C LYS A 391 15.05 6.51 -23.08
N TRP A 392 14.33 7.00 -22.07
CA TRP A 392 13.83 8.36 -21.99
C TRP A 392 14.74 9.31 -21.19
N GLY A 393 15.94 8.86 -20.84
CA GLY A 393 16.90 9.65 -20.06
C GLY A 393 16.65 9.61 -18.54
N ILE A 394 15.71 8.79 -18.07
CA ILE A 394 15.52 8.56 -16.63
C ILE A 394 16.70 7.73 -16.12
N LYS A 395 17.34 8.19 -15.04
CA LYS A 395 18.46 7.48 -14.40
C LYS A 395 17.90 6.32 -13.59
N VAL A 396 18.22 5.08 -13.99
CA VAL A 396 17.76 3.88 -13.28
C VAL A 396 18.92 3.24 -12.52
N TYR A 397 18.74 3.05 -11.22
CA TYR A 397 19.73 2.47 -10.32
C TYR A 397 19.27 1.10 -9.82
N TYR A 398 20.15 0.10 -9.89
CA TYR A 398 19.96 -1.19 -9.23
C TYR A 398 20.69 -1.17 -7.90
N TYR A 399 19.95 -1.31 -6.79
CA TYR A 399 20.52 -1.37 -5.45
C TYR A 399 21.20 -2.72 -5.21
N ASN A 400 22.50 -2.73 -4.87
CA ASN A 400 23.31 -3.94 -4.80
C ASN A 400 23.64 -4.40 -3.36
N ASN A 401 23.31 -3.62 -2.34
CA ASN A 401 23.56 -4.00 -0.94
C ASN A 401 22.37 -4.79 -0.35
N GLY A 402 21.93 -5.83 -1.05
CA GLY A 402 20.76 -6.64 -0.67
C GLY A 402 19.47 -6.27 -1.42
N PHE A 403 18.34 -6.32 -0.73
CA PHE A 403 17.02 -6.11 -1.34
C PHE A 403 16.41 -4.78 -0.89
N ILE A 404 16.16 -3.87 -1.84
CA ILE A 404 15.46 -2.61 -1.58
C ILE A 404 13.96 -2.80 -1.73
N HIS A 405 13.20 -2.47 -0.69
CA HIS A 405 11.75 -2.56 -0.67
C HIS A 405 11.09 -1.22 -0.27
N ALA A 406 11.85 -0.12 -0.26
CA ALA A 406 11.31 1.22 -0.06
C ALA A 406 10.25 1.58 -1.13
N LYS A 407 9.19 2.29 -0.72
CA LYS A 407 8.17 2.89 -1.60
C LYS A 407 8.12 4.39 -1.34
N THR A 408 9.05 5.10 -1.95
CA THR A 408 9.25 6.53 -1.72
C THR A 408 9.25 7.31 -3.02
N MET A 409 8.74 8.54 -2.95
CA MET A 409 8.92 9.53 -4.02
C MET A 409 9.20 10.88 -3.38
N VAL A 410 10.21 11.58 -3.87
CA VAL A 410 10.55 12.96 -3.49
C VAL A 410 10.54 13.83 -4.75
N VAL A 411 9.92 15.00 -4.66
CA VAL A 411 9.86 15.97 -5.76
C VAL A 411 10.42 17.31 -5.30
N ASP A 412 11.37 17.82 -6.07
CA ASP A 412 12.02 19.13 -5.92
C ASP A 412 12.60 19.41 -4.52
N GLY A 413 12.88 18.37 -3.71
CA GLY A 413 13.30 18.54 -2.31
C GLY A 413 12.24 19.19 -1.41
N LYS A 414 10.95 19.17 -1.80
CA LYS A 414 9.86 19.87 -1.08
C LYS A 414 8.71 18.96 -0.67
N ILE A 415 8.28 18.09 -1.57
CA ILE A 415 7.14 17.20 -1.33
C ILE A 415 7.66 15.78 -1.38
N SER A 416 7.25 14.98 -0.41
CA SER A 416 7.64 13.58 -0.35
C SER A 416 6.46 12.68 0.00
N THR A 417 6.59 11.41 -0.33
CA THR A 417 5.66 10.37 0.10
C THR A 417 6.40 9.11 0.46
N VAL A 418 5.95 8.48 1.56
CA VAL A 418 6.40 7.19 2.05
C VAL A 418 5.16 6.40 2.44
N GLY A 419 5.12 5.11 2.12
CA GLY A 419 3.98 4.27 2.44
C GLY A 419 4.16 2.84 1.97
N SER A 420 3.03 2.19 1.71
CA SER A 420 3.00 0.80 1.30
C SER A 420 2.89 0.61 -0.22
N ALA A 421 2.40 1.61 -0.96
CA ALA A 421 2.06 1.48 -2.37
C ALA A 421 3.30 1.43 -3.28
N ASN A 422 3.48 0.30 -3.98
CA ASN A 422 4.49 0.18 -5.01
C ASN A 422 4.10 0.99 -6.26
N MET A 423 5.07 1.20 -7.16
CA MET A 423 4.85 1.81 -8.47
C MET A 423 4.34 0.77 -9.48
N ASP A 424 3.22 0.10 -9.17
CA ASP A 424 2.64 -0.97 -10.00
C ASP A 424 1.11 -0.90 -10.15
N PHE A 425 0.58 -1.60 -11.15
CA PHE A 425 -0.86 -1.69 -11.41
C PHE A 425 -1.64 -2.17 -10.19
N ARG A 426 -1.10 -3.16 -9.47
CA ARG A 426 -1.79 -3.79 -8.35
C ARG A 426 -1.97 -2.84 -7.17
N SER A 427 -0.95 -2.09 -6.78
CA SER A 427 -1.02 -1.08 -5.71
C SER A 427 -2.00 0.04 -6.07
N PHE A 428 -2.08 0.41 -7.36
CA PHE A 428 -2.98 1.47 -7.81
C PHE A 428 -4.45 1.05 -7.89
N LYS A 429 -4.75 -0.23 -8.17
CA LYS A 429 -6.12 -0.67 -8.48
C LYS A 429 -6.71 -1.73 -7.55
N LEU A 430 -5.88 -2.65 -7.05
CA LEU A 430 -6.34 -3.91 -6.48
C LEU A 430 -6.03 -4.05 -4.99
N ASN A 431 -4.87 -3.57 -4.56
CA ASN A 431 -4.49 -3.62 -3.16
C ASN A 431 -5.10 -2.45 -2.38
N PHE A 432 -5.39 -2.73 -1.12
CA PHE A 432 -5.60 -1.71 -0.13
C PHE A 432 -4.24 -1.18 0.31
N GLU A 433 -4.01 0.12 0.15
CA GLU A 433 -2.71 0.77 0.37
C GLU A 433 -2.88 1.99 1.29
N VAL A 434 -1.77 2.45 1.86
CA VAL A 434 -1.69 3.69 2.65
C VAL A 434 -0.34 4.37 2.45
N ASN A 435 -0.38 5.69 2.24
CA ASN A 435 0.80 6.54 2.12
C ASN A 435 0.64 7.79 2.98
N ALA A 436 1.75 8.26 3.57
CA ALA A 436 1.87 9.62 4.04
C ALA A 436 2.38 10.49 2.88
N PHE A 437 1.65 11.56 2.55
CA PHE A 437 2.13 12.65 1.69
C PHE A 437 2.54 13.81 2.59
N MET A 438 3.81 14.20 2.54
CA MET A 438 4.44 15.16 3.44
C MET A 438 4.86 16.40 2.66
N TYR A 439 4.54 17.56 3.24
CA TYR A 439 4.79 18.89 2.68
C TYR A 439 5.81 19.60 3.58
N ASP A 440 7.06 19.17 3.51
CA ASP A 440 8.13 19.62 4.39
C ASP A 440 9.49 19.42 3.71
N GLU A 441 10.21 20.52 3.50
CA GLU A 441 11.52 20.52 2.82
C GLU A 441 12.58 19.77 3.62
N ASN A 442 12.53 19.79 4.95
CA ASN A 442 13.51 19.09 5.78
C ASN A 442 13.36 17.58 5.66
N ILE A 443 12.12 17.07 5.71
CA ILE A 443 11.83 15.65 5.51
C ILE A 443 12.17 15.22 4.09
N ALA A 444 11.83 16.03 3.09
CA ALA A 444 12.17 15.76 1.70
C ALA A 444 13.70 15.69 1.49
N LYS A 445 14.46 16.61 2.11
CA LYS A 445 15.92 16.60 2.07
C LYS A 445 16.52 15.37 2.76
N GLN A 446 16.02 14.98 3.93
CA GLN A 446 16.46 13.73 4.59
C GLN A 446 16.24 12.51 3.70
N LEU A 447 15.09 12.42 3.02
CA LEU A 447 14.82 11.35 2.05
C LEU A 447 15.75 11.41 0.82
N GLN A 448 16.15 12.60 0.38
CA GLN A 448 17.15 12.77 -0.67
C GLN A 448 18.54 12.31 -0.22
N GLU A 449 18.97 12.68 0.98
CA GLU A 449 20.25 12.24 1.56
C GLU A 449 20.30 10.71 1.70
N ILE A 450 19.20 10.10 2.17
CA ILE A 450 19.03 8.64 2.21
C ILE A 450 19.14 8.03 0.80
N TYR A 451 18.49 8.63 -0.20
CA TYR A 451 18.56 8.16 -1.59
C TYR A 451 19.99 8.23 -2.15
N GLU A 452 20.72 9.30 -1.84
CA GLU A 452 22.11 9.49 -2.25
C GLU A 452 23.06 8.50 -1.58
N GLU A 453 22.82 8.15 -0.32
CA GLU A 453 23.54 7.06 0.35
C GLU A 453 23.26 5.72 -0.33
N ASP A 454 21.99 5.43 -0.64
CA ASP A 454 21.61 4.22 -1.36
C ASP A 454 22.22 4.18 -2.78
N ILE A 455 22.46 5.33 -3.44
CA ILE A 455 23.17 5.40 -4.73
C ILE A 455 24.61 4.88 -4.61
N LYS A 456 25.32 5.12 -3.51
CA LYS A 456 26.71 4.65 -3.32
C LYS A 456 26.81 3.12 -3.37
N HIS A 457 25.72 2.43 -3.05
CA HIS A 457 25.57 0.98 -3.12
C HIS A 457 24.85 0.50 -4.38
N SER A 458 24.66 1.36 -5.37
CA SER A 458 23.87 1.08 -6.56
C SER A 458 24.67 1.10 -7.85
N SER A 459 24.16 0.41 -8.88
CA SER A 459 24.73 0.43 -10.22
C SER A 459 23.77 1.12 -11.20
N LEU A 460 24.26 2.16 -11.89
CA LEU A 460 23.49 2.85 -12.92
C LEU A 460 23.29 1.94 -14.13
N GLN A 461 22.02 1.74 -14.52
CA GLN A 461 21.65 0.91 -15.64
C GLN A 461 21.48 1.75 -16.91
N THR A 462 22.37 1.53 -17.88
CA THR A 462 22.34 2.24 -19.16
C THR A 462 21.58 1.46 -20.23
N VAL A 463 21.07 2.16 -21.23
CA VAL A 463 20.44 1.53 -22.42
C VAL A 463 21.40 0.56 -23.11
N ALA A 464 22.70 0.88 -23.15
CA ALA A 464 23.73 0.00 -23.71
C ALA A 464 23.85 -1.33 -22.95
N MET A 465 23.75 -1.31 -21.61
CA MET A 465 23.75 -2.53 -20.80
C MET A 465 22.55 -3.42 -21.10
N PHE A 466 21.35 -2.84 -21.20
CA PHE A 466 20.15 -3.59 -21.60
C PHE A 466 20.27 -4.15 -23.03
N ASN A 467 20.84 -3.38 -23.97
CA ASN A 467 21.02 -3.83 -25.34
C ASN A 467 22.02 -4.99 -25.46
N LYS A 468 22.99 -5.11 -24.56
CA LYS A 468 23.95 -6.23 -24.49
C LYS A 468 23.37 -7.52 -23.88
N GLN A 469 22.17 -7.48 -23.29
CA GLN A 469 21.53 -8.67 -22.71
C GLN A 469 21.16 -9.71 -23.79
N SER A 470 21.14 -10.98 -23.38
CA SER A 470 20.78 -12.09 -24.27
C SER A 470 19.34 -11.96 -24.77
N THR A 471 19.09 -12.43 -25.99
CA THR A 471 17.76 -12.43 -26.61
C THR A 471 16.72 -13.16 -25.74
N TRP A 472 17.14 -14.24 -25.06
CA TRP A 472 16.29 -14.98 -24.14
C TRP A 472 15.87 -14.16 -22.92
N LEU A 473 16.78 -13.37 -22.35
CA LEU A 473 16.45 -12.50 -21.22
C LEU A 473 15.47 -11.38 -21.64
N LYS A 474 15.71 -10.76 -22.80
CA LYS A 474 14.80 -9.75 -23.39
C LYS A 474 13.41 -10.32 -23.69
N PHE A 475 13.35 -11.57 -24.15
CA PHE A 475 12.09 -12.29 -24.32
C PHE A 475 11.36 -12.45 -22.98
N LYS A 476 12.03 -12.92 -21.92
CA LYS A 476 11.41 -13.05 -20.59
C LYS A 476 10.87 -11.73 -20.05
N GLN A 477 11.60 -10.63 -20.24
CA GLN A 477 11.18 -9.28 -19.84
C GLN A 477 9.92 -8.85 -20.59
N THR A 478 9.94 -8.95 -21.92
CA THR A 478 8.80 -8.59 -22.79
C THR A 478 7.57 -9.46 -22.51
N PHE A 479 7.77 -10.76 -22.28
CA PHE A 479 6.70 -11.69 -21.94
C PHE A 479 6.10 -11.37 -20.58
N SER A 480 6.93 -11.11 -19.56
CA SER A 480 6.44 -10.82 -18.20
C SER A 480 5.62 -9.54 -18.13
N ARG A 481 5.91 -8.55 -18.99
CA ARG A 481 5.08 -7.34 -19.16
C ARG A 481 3.63 -7.64 -19.56
N LEU A 482 3.36 -8.74 -20.27
CA LEU A 482 1.98 -9.10 -20.62
C LEU A 482 1.13 -9.44 -19.39
N LEU A 483 1.80 -9.75 -18.27
CA LEU A 483 1.17 -10.02 -16.99
C LEU A 483 1.02 -8.75 -16.13
N SER A 484 1.55 -7.59 -16.54
CA SER A 484 1.52 -6.35 -15.74
C SER A 484 0.16 -6.01 -15.11
N PRO A 485 -1.00 -6.18 -15.78
CA PRO A 485 -2.29 -5.84 -15.18
C PRO A 485 -2.68 -6.69 -13.95
N ILE A 486 -2.03 -7.84 -13.75
CA ILE A 486 -2.29 -8.76 -12.63
C ILE A 486 -1.12 -8.89 -11.64
N LEU A 487 0.08 -8.39 -12.03
CA LEU A 487 1.29 -8.39 -11.22
C LEU A 487 1.25 -7.31 -10.14
#